data_AF-A0A389LVP4-F1
#
_entry.id   AF-A0A389LVP4-F1
#
_cell.length_a   1.000
_cell.length_b   1.000
_cell.length_c   1.000
_cell.angle_alpha   90.00
_cell.angle_beta   90.00
_cell.angle_gamma   90.00
#
_symmetry.space_group_name_H-M   'P 1'
#
loop_
_entity.id
_entity.type
_entity.pdbx_description
1 polymer ?
#
loop_
_entity_poly.entity_id
_entity_poly.type
_entity_poly.pdbx_seq_one_letter_code
_entity_poly.pdbx_strand_id
1 'polypeptide(L)' 'MSSIKLFEEKNIRSVFNEEGEKWYFSVIDAIQVLTDSSLPKRYWSDLKKKLSKEGSQAYV' A
#
# COMPACT_ATOMS: atom_id res chain seq x y z
N MET A 1 -5.61 24.88 -7.25
CA MET A 1 -6.60 23.78 -7.12
C MET A 1 -5.84 22.47 -7.30
N SER A 2 -5.86 21.60 -6.30
CA SER A 2 -5.12 20.33 -6.34
C SER A 2 -5.85 19.37 -7.26
N SER A 3 -5.25 19.07 -8.41
CA SER A 3 -5.78 18.08 -9.34
C SER A 3 -5.53 16.70 -8.74
N ILE A 4 -6.54 16.12 -8.08
CA ILE A 4 -6.55 14.70 -7.79
C ILE A 4 -6.42 13.98 -9.14
N LYS A 5 -5.23 13.44 -9.40
CA LYS A 5 -5.00 12.53 -10.53
C LYS A 5 -5.62 11.20 -10.13
N LEU A 6 -6.84 10.96 -10.58
CA LEU A 6 -7.45 9.63 -10.57
C LEU A 6 -6.55 8.72 -11.39
N PHE A 7 -5.79 7.84 -10.72
CA PHE A 7 -4.99 6.81 -11.37
C PHE A 7 -5.95 5.74 -11.89
N GLU A 8 -6.34 5.88 -13.16
CA GLU A 8 -7.00 4.87 -14.01
C GLU A 8 -8.01 3.95 -13.30
N GLU A 9 -9.20 4.44 -12.92
CA GLU A 9 -10.30 3.65 -12.32
C GLU A 9 -9.95 2.73 -11.11
N LYS A 10 -8.68 2.73 -10.67
CA LYS A 10 -8.15 1.78 -9.70
C LYS A 10 -8.29 2.38 -8.31
N ASN A 11 -9.21 1.80 -7.55
CA ASN A 11 -9.50 2.21 -6.20
C ASN A 11 -8.55 1.53 -5.21
N ILE A 12 -7.98 2.33 -4.29
CA ILE A 12 -7.24 1.82 -3.13
C ILE A 12 -8.23 1.73 -1.97
N ARG A 13 -8.39 0.55 -1.38
CA ARG A 13 -9.22 0.39 -0.19
C ARG A 13 -8.66 1.22 0.97
N SER A 14 -9.52 2.02 1.58
CA SER A 14 -9.21 2.86 2.72
C SER A 14 -10.23 2.69 3.83
N VAL A 15 -9.79 2.73 5.09
CA VAL A 15 -10.65 2.72 6.27
C VAL A 15 -10.25 3.89 7.15
N PHE A 16 -11.22 4.69 7.57
CA PHE A 16 -11.02 5.68 8.62
C PHE A 16 -11.25 5.01 9.98
N ASN A 17 -10.27 5.09 10.87
CA ASN A 17 -10.39 4.69 12.25
C ASN A 17 -10.71 5.93 13.08
N GLU A 18 -11.92 5.98 13.62
CA GLU A 18 -12.42 7.13 14.39
C GLU A 18 -11.70 7.27 15.74
N GLU A 19 -11.42 6.16 16.44
CA GLU A 19 -10.78 6.17 17.76
C GLU A 19 -9.38 6.79 17.75
N GLY A 20 -8.61 6.54 16.69
CA GLY A 20 -7.26 7.03 16.53
C GLY A 20 -7.12 8.19 15.57
N GLU A 21 -8.22 8.68 14.98
CA GLU A 21 -8.27 9.69 13.92
C GLU A 21 -7.29 9.41 12.76
N LYS A 22 -7.18 8.13 12.36
CA LYS A 22 -6.20 7.66 11.38
C LYS A 22 -6.84 7.03 10.16
N TRP A 23 -6.22 7.26 9.02
CA TRP A 23 -6.53 6.54 7.79
C TRP A 23 -5.62 5.33 7.61
N TYR A 24 -6.23 4.20 7.31
CA TYR A 24 -5.55 2.98 6.91
C TYR A 24 -5.80 2.72 5.44
N PHE A 25 -4.77 2.32 4.71
CA PHE A 25 -4.83 2.05 3.27
C PHE A 25 -4.32 0.65 2.97
N SER A 26 -4.88 0.00 1.95
CA SER A 26 -4.38 -1.28 1.46
C SER A 26 -3.06 -1.10 0.70
N VAL A 27 -1.97 -1.58 1.29
CA VAL A 27 -0.66 -1.62 0.63
C VAL A 27 -0.69 -2.50 -0.63
N ILE A 28 -1.48 -3.58 -0.62
CA ILE A 28 -1.60 -4.47 -1.79
C ILE A 28 -2.23 -3.74 -2.97
N ASP A 29 -3.26 -2.92 -2.71
CA ASP A 29 -3.96 -2.19 -3.76
C ASP A 29 -3.04 -1.09 -4.30
N ALA A 30 -2.30 -0.39 -3.43
CA ALA A 30 -1.30 0.58 -3.84
C ALA A 30 -0.23 -0.06 -4.75
N ILE A 31 0.29 -1.23 -4.39
CA ILE A 31 1.23 -1.98 -5.25
C ILE A 31 0.59 -2.30 -6.59
N GLN A 32 -0.65 -2.78 -6.61
CA GLN A 32 -1.35 -3.13 -7.84
C GLN A 32 -1.56 -1.93 -8.76
N VAL A 33 -1.98 -0.78 -8.21
CA VAL A 33 -2.18 0.47 -8.97
C VAL A 33 -0.86 0.98 -9.57
N LEU A 34 0.24 0.83 -8.83
CA LEU A 34 1.55 1.37 -9.25
C LEU A 34 2.32 0.45 -10.20
N THR A 35 2.04 -0.85 -10.20
CA THR A 35 2.84 -1.85 -10.92
C THR A 35 2.08 -2.61 -12.00
N ASP A 36 0.75 -2.48 -12.04
CA ASP A 36 -0.14 -3.28 -12.89
C ASP A 36 0.07 -4.80 -12.77
N SER A 37 0.68 -5.23 -11.66
CA SER A 37 1.00 -6.63 -11.44
C SER A 37 -0.26 -7.47 -11.28
N SER A 38 -0.29 -8.63 -11.91
CA SER A 38 -1.30 -9.67 -11.64
C SER A 38 -1.10 -10.36 -10.30
N LEU A 39 0.07 -10.19 -9.65
CA LEU A 39 0.44 -10.82 -8.37
C LEU A 39 1.03 -9.81 -7.35
N PRO A 40 0.28 -8.75 -6.98
CA PRO A 40 0.79 -7.68 -6.09
C PRO A 40 1.13 -8.17 -4.67
N LYS A 41 0.49 -9.25 -4.21
CA LYS A 41 0.80 -9.91 -2.92
C LYS A 41 2.24 -10.46 -2.86
N ARG A 42 2.81 -10.86 -4.00
CA ARG A 42 4.18 -11.37 -4.08
C ARG A 42 5.19 -10.23 -3.89
N TYR A 43 4.95 -9.09 -4.54
CA TYR A 43 5.73 -7.86 -4.31
C TYR A 43 5.77 -7.48 -2.84
N TRP A 44 4.62 -7.50 -2.14
CA TRP A 44 4.59 -7.21 -0.71
C TRP A 44 5.41 -8.21 0.12
N SER A 45 5.35 -9.49 -0.21
CA SER A 45 6.13 -10.53 0.47
C SER A 45 7.63 -10.35 0.26
N ASP A 46 8.04 -10.00 -0.96
CA ASP A 46 9.44 -9.75 -1.30
C ASP A 46 9.95 -8.46 -0.68
N LEU A 47 9.12 -7.41 -0.62
CA LEU A 47 9.44 -6.16 0.08
C LEU A 47 9.69 -6.42 1.57
N LYS A 48 8.81 -7.18 2.25
CA LYS A 48 9.01 -7.55 3.66
C LYS A 48 10.33 -8.29 3.89
N LYS A 49 10.67 -9.24 3.02
CA LYS A 49 11.96 -9.97 3.09
C LYS A 49 13.15 -9.02 2.94
N LYS A 50 13.08 -8.08 1.99
CA LYS A 50 14.14 -7.08 1.78
C LYS A 50 14.31 -6.18 3.00
N LEU A 51 13.20 -5.64 3.53
CA LEU A 51 13.22 -4.79 4.72
C LEU A 51 13.80 -5.52 5.94
N SER A 52 13.40 -6.78 6.18
CA SER A 52 14.01 -7.59 7.24
C SER A 52 15.50 -7.82 7.04
N LYS A 53 15.96 -8.03 5.80
CA LYS A 53 17.39 -8.20 5.48
C LYS A 53 18.18 -6.91 5.67
N GLU A 54 17.57 -5.76 5.38
CA GLU A 54 18.16 -4.43 5.53
C GLU A 54 18.13 -3.91 6.98
N GLY A 55 17.59 -4.70 7.92
CA GLY A 55 17.46 -4.30 9.34
C GLY A 55 16.34 -3.30 9.60
N SER A 56 15.49 -3.03 8.60
CA SER A 56 14.34 -2.13 8.73
C SER A 56 13.18 -2.84 9.42
N GLN A 57 12.78 -2.34 10.60
CA GLN A 57 11.67 -2.90 11.36
C GLN A 57 10.34 -2.42 10.79
N ALA A 58 9.73 -3.22 9.90
CA ALA A 58 8.34 -3.01 9.48
C ALA A 58 7.33 -3.51 10.54
N TYR A 59 7.81 -4.18 11.59
CA TYR A 59 7.04 -4.61 12.75
C TYR A 59 7.98 -4.74 13.95
N VAL A 60 7.77 -3.87 14.95
CA VAL A 60 7.97 -4.20 16.37
C VAL A 60 6.60 -4.11 17.00
#